data_AF-A0A2V0PLN6-F1
#
_entry.id   AF-A0A2V0PLN6-F1
#
_cell.length_a   1.000
_cell.length_b   1.000
_cell.length_c   1.000
_cell.angle_alpha   90.00
_cell.angle_beta   90.00
_cell.angle_gamma   90.00
#
_symmetry.space_group_name_H-M   'P 1'
#
loop_
_entity.id
_entity.type
_entity.pdbx_description
1 polymer ?
#
loop_
_entity_poly.entity_id
_entity_poly.type
_entity_poly.pdbx_seq_one_letter_code
_entity_poly.pdbx_strand_id
1 'polypeptide(L)'
;MPASETDAGRVEIELVTAAASPPTKVTPTDGHYFTALKAVIQEVWRCGDKPLPVLPFLLPGLTDSRHYERLSANGALKWLPTAMSRAHDLRRVHGTDERSSLLNLRGAMCTAARVMQALCGAEGAAAAGGGGGQHSEL
;
A
#
# COMPACT_ATOMS: atom_id res chain seq x y z
N MET A 1 -23.16 9.83 -30.30
CA MET A 1 -22.82 11.22 -30.62
C MET A 1 -22.94 12.01 -29.32
N PRO A 2 -21.83 12.45 -28.69
CA PRO A 2 -21.96 13.39 -27.58
C PRO A 2 -22.41 14.74 -28.15
N ALA A 3 -23.31 15.41 -27.43
CA ALA A 3 -23.76 16.76 -27.79
C ALA A 3 -22.67 17.76 -27.42
N SER A 4 -22.25 18.59 -28.36
CA SER A 4 -21.37 19.75 -28.11
C SER A 4 -22.19 21.03 -28.29
N GLU A 5 -22.04 21.98 -27.36
CA GLU A 5 -22.71 23.28 -27.42
C GLU A 5 -21.69 24.42 -27.44
N THR A 6 -21.99 25.45 -28.25
CA THR A 6 -21.00 26.36 -28.81
C THR A 6 -21.21 27.93 -28.57
N ASP A 7 -21.04 28.56 -27.36
CA ASP A 7 -20.46 29.95 -27.00
C ASP A 7 -18.89 30.33 -27.01
N ALA A 8 -18.47 31.36 -27.76
CA ALA A 8 -17.13 31.62 -28.37
C ALA A 8 -15.90 32.00 -27.47
N GLY A 9 -15.61 31.23 -26.42
CA GLY A 9 -14.39 31.35 -25.58
C GLY A 9 -13.92 30.00 -25.02
N ARG A 10 -14.04 28.96 -25.84
CA ARG A 10 -14.53 27.67 -25.38
C ARG A 10 -13.46 26.60 -25.20
N VAL A 11 -13.40 26.07 -23.98
CA VAL A 11 -12.78 24.77 -23.70
C VAL A 11 -13.82 23.69 -24.01
N GLU A 12 -13.52 22.80 -24.94
CA GLU A 12 -14.29 21.56 -25.10
C GLU A 12 -13.79 20.54 -24.07
N ILE A 13 -14.70 20.04 -23.24
CA ILE A 13 -14.41 19.00 -22.25
C ILE A 13 -14.91 17.68 -22.81
N GLU A 14 -13.98 16.77 -23.12
CA GLU A 14 -14.29 15.39 -23.46
C GLU A 14 -13.94 14.47 -22.29
N LEU A 15 -14.80 13.47 -22.04
CA LEU A 15 -14.52 12.46 -21.04
C LEU A 15 -13.53 11.43 -21.61
N VAL A 16 -12.27 11.52 -21.16
CA VAL A 16 -11.22 10.59 -21.59
C VAL A 16 -11.39 9.26 -20.86
N THR A 17 -12.06 8.30 -21.50
CA THR A 17 -12.28 6.95 -20.95
C THR A 17 -11.06 6.03 -21.10
N ALA A 18 -10.13 6.34 -22.00
CA ALA A 18 -8.91 5.56 -22.23
C ALA A 18 -8.00 5.45 -21.00
N ALA A 19 -8.13 6.36 -20.03
CA ALA A 19 -7.38 6.35 -18.78
C ALA A 19 -8.03 5.50 -17.68
N ALA A 20 -9.24 4.99 -17.89
CA ALA A 20 -9.94 4.16 -16.91
C ALA A 20 -9.32 2.75 -16.85
N SER A 21 -8.97 2.29 -15.65
CA SER A 21 -8.53 0.92 -15.39
C SER A 21 -9.45 0.24 -14.38
N PRO A 22 -9.66 -1.09 -14.48
CA PRO A 22 -10.32 -1.84 -13.42
C PRO A 22 -9.65 -1.62 -12.05
N PRO A 23 -10.40 -1.78 -10.95
CA PRO A 23 -9.82 -1.74 -9.62
C PRO A 23 -8.81 -2.88 -9.44
N THR A 24 -7.73 -2.59 -8.72
CA THR A 24 -6.73 -3.58 -8.29
C THR A 24 -7.36 -4.65 -7.40
N LYS A 25 -6.80 -5.87 -7.41
CA LYS A 25 -7.18 -6.95 -6.49
C LYS A 25 -7.08 -6.48 -5.03
N VAL A 26 -8.00 -6.95 -4.21
CA VAL A 26 -7.96 -6.76 -2.75
C VAL A 26 -7.00 -7.77 -2.16
N THR A 27 -6.02 -7.31 -1.39
CA THR A 27 -5.08 -8.20 -0.69
C THR A 27 -5.68 -8.77 0.59
N PRO A 28 -5.47 -10.05 0.92
CA PRO A 28 -5.95 -10.65 2.17
C PRO A 28 -5.41 -9.95 3.42
N THR A 29 -6.28 -9.72 4.41
CA THR A 29 -5.96 -9.03 5.68
C THR A 29 -5.60 -9.99 6.81
N ASP A 30 -5.66 -11.30 6.55
CA ASP A 30 -5.29 -12.40 7.43
C ASP A 30 -4.06 -13.18 6.91
N GLY A 31 -3.53 -12.78 5.75
CA GLY A 31 -2.37 -13.42 5.13
C GLY A 31 -1.04 -13.10 5.82
N HIS A 32 0.00 -13.88 5.46
CA HIS A 32 1.36 -13.74 5.96
C HIS A 32 1.90 -12.29 5.85
N TYR A 33 1.80 -11.67 4.68
CA TYR A 33 2.36 -10.33 4.44
C TYR A 33 1.67 -9.22 5.26
N PHE A 34 0.34 -9.27 5.40
CA PHE A 34 -0.38 -8.30 6.21
C PHE A 34 -0.07 -8.49 7.70
N THR A 35 0.00 -9.74 8.17
CA THR A 35 0.35 -10.08 9.56
C THR A 35 1.76 -9.61 9.90
N ALA A 36 2.74 -9.85 9.02
CA ALA A 36 4.10 -9.38 9.19
C ALA A 36 4.18 -7.84 9.20
N LEU A 37 3.51 -7.17 8.26
CA LEU A 37 3.45 -5.70 8.23
C LEU A 37 2.82 -5.12 9.49
N LYS A 38 1.70 -5.71 9.97
CA LYS A 38 1.05 -5.33 11.22
C LYS A 38 2.00 -5.44 12.40
N ALA A 39 2.71 -6.56 12.52
CA ALA A 39 3.69 -6.76 13.59
C ALA A 39 4.81 -5.70 13.54
N VAL A 40 5.36 -5.42 12.35
CA VAL A 40 6.40 -4.39 12.19
C VAL A 40 5.90 -2.99 12.52
N ILE A 41 4.69 -2.61 12.09
CA ILE A 41 4.10 -1.31 12.47
C ILE A 41 3.96 -1.22 14.00
N GLN A 42 3.47 -2.29 14.62
CA GLN A 42 3.32 -2.39 16.07
C GLN A 42 4.65 -2.55 16.82
N GLU A 43 5.76 -2.79 16.13
CA GLU A 43 7.13 -2.83 16.66
C GLU A 43 7.81 -1.45 16.56
N VAL A 44 7.58 -0.70 15.48
CA VAL A 44 8.23 0.60 15.24
C VAL A 44 7.44 1.77 15.83
N TRP A 45 6.11 1.73 15.79
CA TRP A 45 5.26 2.84 16.21
C TRP A 45 4.52 2.51 17.52
N ARG A 46 4.43 3.48 18.44
CA ARG A 46 3.75 3.34 19.74
C ARG A 46 2.88 4.57 20.06
N CYS A 47 1.86 4.35 20.87
CA CYS A 47 1.10 5.40 21.56
C CYS A 47 1.26 5.19 23.07
N GLY A 48 2.18 5.95 23.68
CA GLY A 48 2.67 5.63 25.03
C GLY A 48 3.27 4.22 25.05
N ASP A 49 2.84 3.40 26.01
CA ASP A 49 3.30 2.01 26.14
C ASP A 49 2.50 1.00 25.29
N LYS A 50 1.52 1.47 24.52
CA LYS A 50 0.62 0.59 23.74
C LYS A 50 1.02 0.54 22.27
N PRO A 51 0.91 -0.63 21.61
CA PRO A 51 1.04 -0.73 20.17
C PRO A 51 -0.09 0.03 19.47
N LEU A 52 0.18 0.53 18.27
CA LEU A 52 -0.86 1.17 17.48
C LEU A 52 -1.89 0.14 16.96
N PRO A 53 -3.19 0.48 16.93
CA PRO A 53 -4.15 -0.26 16.13
C PRO A 53 -3.76 -0.21 14.65
N VAL A 54 -3.82 -1.37 13.98
CA VAL A 54 -3.53 -1.48 12.54
C VAL A 54 -4.80 -1.98 11.86
N LEU A 55 -5.31 -1.19 10.93
CA LEU A 55 -6.54 -1.46 10.19
C LEU A 55 -6.28 -1.33 8.68
N PRO A 56 -6.81 -2.24 7.85
CA PRO A 56 -6.84 -2.04 6.41
C PRO A 56 -7.80 -0.89 6.07
N PHE A 57 -7.53 -0.18 4.98
CA PHE A 57 -8.45 0.83 4.46
C PHE A 57 -8.43 0.85 2.93
N LEU A 58 -9.52 1.35 2.34
CA LEU A 58 -9.61 1.57 0.91
C LEU A 58 -9.01 2.94 0.57
N LEU A 59 -7.97 2.97 -0.25
CA LEU A 59 -7.41 4.20 -0.81
C LEU A 59 -8.06 4.49 -2.17
N PRO A 60 -8.86 5.56 -2.33
CA PRO A 60 -9.47 5.93 -3.62
C PRO A 60 -8.47 6.65 -4.56
N GLY A 61 -7.24 6.18 -4.60
CA GLY A 61 -6.14 6.78 -5.36
C GLY A 61 -5.36 5.74 -6.16
N LEU A 62 -4.78 6.18 -7.27
CA LEU A 62 -3.91 5.34 -8.08
C LEU A 62 -2.48 5.45 -7.56
N THR A 63 -1.82 4.30 -7.42
CA THR A 63 -0.40 4.21 -7.07
C THR A 63 0.28 3.28 -8.07
N ASP A 64 1.58 3.44 -8.28
CA ASP A 64 2.35 2.61 -9.21
C ASP A 64 2.38 1.13 -8.81
N SER A 65 1.98 0.80 -7.57
CA SER A 65 1.81 -0.60 -7.13
C SER A 65 0.89 -1.43 -8.05
N ARG A 66 -0.03 -0.79 -8.79
CA ARG A 66 -0.89 -1.45 -9.78
C ARG A 66 -0.10 -2.18 -10.88
N HIS A 67 1.11 -1.72 -11.19
CA HIS A 67 1.94 -2.34 -12.23
C HIS A 67 2.58 -3.66 -11.79
N TYR A 68 2.55 -3.95 -10.48
CA TYR A 68 3.12 -5.15 -9.88
C TYR A 68 2.07 -6.24 -9.61
N GLU A 69 0.77 -5.99 -9.86
CA GLU A 69 -0.30 -6.96 -9.56
C GLU A 69 -0.07 -8.33 -10.20
N ARG A 70 0.41 -8.33 -11.45
CA ARG A 70 0.69 -9.55 -12.21
C ARG A 70 1.81 -10.42 -11.62
N LEU A 71 2.62 -9.87 -10.71
CA LEU A 71 3.75 -10.59 -10.09
C LEU A 71 3.32 -11.38 -8.84
N SER A 72 2.06 -11.28 -8.42
CA SER A 72 1.56 -11.92 -7.21
C SER A 72 0.19 -12.53 -7.44
N ALA A 73 -0.03 -13.76 -6.96
CA ALA A 73 -1.33 -14.42 -7.08
C ALA A 73 -2.45 -13.60 -6.39
N ASN A 74 -2.14 -13.08 -5.20
CA ASN A 74 -3.07 -12.44 -4.28
C ASN A 74 -3.03 -10.90 -4.31
N GLY A 75 -2.41 -10.31 -5.34
CA GLY A 75 -2.25 -8.86 -5.49
C GLY A 75 -1.12 -8.27 -4.66
N ALA A 76 -0.79 -7.00 -4.95
CA ALA A 76 0.27 -6.27 -4.27
C ALA A 76 -0.26 -5.60 -3.00
N LEU A 77 0.26 -5.99 -1.82
CA LEU A 77 -0.09 -5.35 -0.54
C LEU A 77 0.44 -3.92 -0.54
N LYS A 78 -0.47 -2.94 -0.56
CA LYS A 78 -0.14 -1.52 -0.65
C LYS A 78 0.00 -0.94 0.75
N TRP A 79 1.11 -0.25 1.00
CA TRP A 79 1.36 0.44 2.25
C TRP A 79 2.39 1.56 2.05
N LEU A 80 2.40 2.52 2.97
CA LEU A 80 3.35 3.62 3.00
C LEU A 80 3.73 3.86 4.47
N PRO A 81 5.02 3.89 4.84
CA PRO A 81 5.43 4.05 6.23
C PRO A 81 5.41 5.51 6.69
N THR A 82 4.29 6.20 6.49
CA THR A 82 4.15 7.62 6.84
C THR A 82 3.04 7.78 7.87
N ALA A 83 3.35 8.38 9.02
CA ALA A 83 2.34 8.87 9.94
C ALA A 83 1.73 10.15 9.37
N MET A 84 0.40 10.18 9.27
CA MET A 84 -0.35 11.32 8.75
C MET A 84 -1.49 11.67 9.69
N SER A 85 -1.49 12.89 10.19
CA SER A 85 -2.64 13.48 10.87
C SER A 85 -3.62 14.03 9.84
N ARG A 86 -4.92 13.72 10.01
CA ARG A 86 -5.98 14.33 9.21
C ARG A 86 -6.01 15.84 9.34
N ALA A 87 -5.70 16.38 10.51
CA ALA A 87 -5.79 17.81 10.78
C ALA A 87 -4.71 18.64 10.06
N HIS A 88 -3.56 18.03 9.77
CA HIS A 88 -2.37 18.79 9.35
C HIS A 88 -1.68 18.26 8.11
N ASP A 89 -1.63 16.95 7.90
CA ASP A 89 -0.74 16.33 6.91
C ASP A 89 -1.50 15.95 5.64
N LEU A 90 -2.71 15.37 5.78
CA LEU A 90 -3.49 14.94 4.61
C LEU A 90 -3.81 16.09 3.64
N ARG A 91 -4.05 17.30 4.14
CA ARG A 91 -4.33 18.48 3.30
C ARG A 91 -3.11 19.03 2.56
N ARG A 92 -1.90 18.57 2.92
CA ARG A 92 -0.64 19.03 2.34
C ARG A 92 -0.18 18.15 1.20
N VAL A 93 -0.68 16.91 1.11
CA VAL A 93 -0.36 15.99 0.02
C VAL A 93 -0.73 16.66 -1.30
N HIS A 94 0.23 16.81 -2.21
CA HIS A 94 0.11 17.53 -3.48
C HIS A 94 -0.13 19.06 -3.34
N GLY A 95 0.13 19.63 -2.17
CA GLY A 95 0.08 21.07 -1.92
C GLY A 95 1.43 21.76 -2.12
N THR A 96 1.44 23.09 -2.13
CA THR A 96 2.66 23.90 -2.28
C THR A 96 3.53 23.97 -1.02
N ASP A 97 2.97 23.61 0.14
CA ASP A 97 3.65 23.53 1.44
C ASP A 97 3.63 22.09 1.98
N GLU A 98 3.94 21.15 1.09
CA GLU A 98 4.12 19.73 1.43
C GLU A 98 5.40 19.55 2.25
N ARG A 99 5.26 19.00 3.45
CA ARG A 99 6.38 18.77 4.38
C ARG A 99 6.07 17.62 5.32
N SER A 100 7.14 17.00 5.83
CA SER A 100 7.08 15.92 6.81
C SER A 100 8.07 16.20 7.94
N SER A 101 7.77 15.74 9.15
CA SER A 101 8.69 15.90 10.28
C SER A 101 9.87 14.92 10.19
N LEU A 102 11.02 15.28 10.75
CA LEU A 102 12.17 14.37 10.84
C LEU A 102 11.84 13.09 11.63
N LEU A 103 10.95 13.18 12.62
CA LEU A 103 10.47 12.02 13.35
C LEU A 103 9.68 11.06 12.45
N ASN A 104 8.83 11.61 11.57
CA ASN A 104 8.07 10.84 10.61
C ASN A 104 9.00 10.18 9.58
N LEU A 105 9.99 10.92 9.06
CA LEU A 105 11.02 10.37 8.17
C LEU A 105 11.80 9.23 8.83
N ARG A 106 12.22 9.40 10.09
CA ARG A 106 12.89 8.34 10.85
C ARG A 106 12.01 7.11 10.99
N GLY A 107 10.75 7.30 11.40
CA GLY A 107 9.78 6.21 11.50
C GLY A 107 9.57 5.49 10.16
N ALA A 108 9.55 6.26 9.07
CA ALA A 108 9.43 5.73 7.72
C ALA A 108 10.59 4.79 7.35
N MET A 109 11.82 5.27 7.56
CA MET A 109 13.02 4.50 7.29
C MET A 109 13.12 3.25 8.18
N CYS A 110 12.84 3.38 9.47
CA CYS A 110 12.85 2.25 10.40
C CYS A 110 11.81 1.18 10.03
N THR A 111 10.59 1.60 9.66
CA THR A 111 9.54 0.66 9.24
C THR A 111 9.93 -0.06 7.96
N ALA A 112 10.41 0.68 6.94
CA ALA A 112 10.84 0.10 5.67
C ALA A 112 11.96 -0.94 5.86
N ALA A 113 13.01 -0.58 6.61
CA ALA A 113 14.11 -1.49 6.92
C ALA A 113 13.63 -2.74 7.65
N ARG A 114 12.75 -2.57 8.65
CA ARG A 114 12.27 -3.68 9.47
C ARG A 114 11.34 -4.62 8.70
N VAL A 115 10.50 -4.10 7.80
CA VAL A 115 9.69 -4.92 6.89
C VAL A 115 10.58 -5.76 5.97
N MET A 116 11.63 -5.17 5.38
CA MET A 116 12.59 -5.91 4.57
C MET A 116 13.28 -7.02 5.37
N GLN A 117 13.68 -6.74 6.62
CA GLN A 117 14.27 -7.76 7.50
C GLN A 117 13.28 -8.88 7.83
N ALA A 118 12.02 -8.55 8.12
CA ALA A 118 11.00 -9.53 8.48
C ALA A 118 10.61 -10.44 7.31
N LEU A 119 10.56 -9.90 6.09
CA LEU A 119 10.08 -10.63 4.91
C LEU A 119 11.20 -11.26 4.08
N CYS A 120 12.42 -10.71 4.12
CA CYS A 120 13.55 -11.17 3.33
C CYS A 120 14.70 -11.74 4.16
N GLY A 121 14.65 -11.64 5.49
CA GLY A 121 15.60 -12.31 6.39
C GLY A 121 15.47 -13.84 6.34
N ALA A 122 16.35 -14.57 7.04
CA ALA A 122 16.51 -16.03 6.95
C ALA A 122 15.22 -16.87 7.14
N GLU A 123 14.13 -16.30 7.67
CA GLU A 123 12.83 -16.95 7.81
C GLU A 123 11.97 -16.95 6.52
N GLY A 124 12.29 -16.13 5.52
CA GLY A 124 11.61 -16.12 4.22
C GLY A 124 11.90 -17.34 3.33
N ALA A 125 12.97 -18.08 3.64
CA ALA A 125 13.34 -19.30 2.90
C ALA A 125 12.52 -20.53 3.32
N ALA A 126 12.06 -20.60 4.58
CA ALA A 126 11.37 -21.77 5.12
C ALA A 126 9.91 -21.88 4.64
N ALA A 127 9.24 -20.76 4.35
CA ALA A 127 7.84 -20.75 3.92
C ALA A 127 7.64 -21.19 2.45
N ALA A 128 8.71 -21.27 1.64
CA ALA A 128 8.65 -21.68 0.24
C ALA A 128 8.86 -23.20 0.01
N GLY A 129 9.19 -23.97 1.05
CA GLY A 129 9.58 -25.39 0.95
C GLY A 129 8.49 -26.43 1.24
N GLY A 130 7.25 -26.03 1.53
CA GLY A 130 6.17 -26.93 1.97
C GLY A 130 5.44 -27.67 0.84
N GLY A 131 6.16 -28.38 -0.02
CA GLY A 131 5.61 -29.15 -1.15
C GLY A 131 6.18 -30.57 -1.24
N GLY A 132 6.44 -31.23 -0.10
CA GLY A 132 6.90 -32.61 -0.06
C GLY A 132 5.71 -33.57 0.08
N GLY A 133 5.09 -33.95 -1.05
CA GLY A 133 4.13 -35.05 -1.09
C GLY A 133 4.83 -36.36 -0.77
N GLN A 134 4.41 -37.01 0.32
CA GLN A 134 4.80 -38.38 0.65
C GLN A 134 4.15 -39.32 -0.37
N HIS A 135 4.96 -39.92 -1.26
CA HIS A 135 4.55 -41.10 -1.99
C HIS A 135 4.71 -42.31 -1.08
N SER A 136 3.57 -42.94 -0.76
CA SER A 136 3.48 -44.25 -0.12
C SER A 136 4.10 -45.30 -1.03
N GLU A 137 5.02 -46.09 -0.51
CA GLU A 137 5.48 -47.34 -1.11
C GLU A 137 4.31 -48.34 -1.18
N LEU A 138 4.13 -48.90 -2.37
CA LEU A 138 3.56 -50.22 -2.65
C LEU A 138 4.40 -50.83 -3.78
#